data_AF-C4REA8-F1
#
_entry.id   AF-C4REA8-F1
#
_cell.length_a   1.000
_cell.length_b   1.000
_cell.length_c   1.000
_cell.angle_alpha   90.00
_cell.angle_beta   90.00
_cell.angle_gamma   90.00
#
_symmetry.space_group_name_H-M   'P 1'
#
loop_
_entity.id
_entity.type
_entity.pdbx_description
1 polymer ?
#
loop_
_entity_poly.entity_id
_entity_poly.type
_entity_poly.pdbx_seq_one_letter_code
_entity_poly.pdbx_strand_id
1 'polypeptide(L)'
;MASARRRGGTAAGLLALLLTATACGTVADRKPDALPVGYDTLDGTLRVWPARGGLAGDAAATAAVTDAVRAWRSPVDDRAHLPSSGILWSGEADGAPLALVAADVPGESASWLLQLTRHGDRYVVDRASEYTDPGYLVYSDVLPVQTSAGRRYLLSERVERLLGPKGRALVTRDGLTDPVDVPACQAVPLTTTLRATSSLPRGRAADRLLDLGTATTDPRYPLVRDETGSGRRALDDLDTCELADERGPFGSIPRRIGDRDAPRSVPESWPRGKVSVRALGEVALGGGEPADLEQLSWETSTGTMTAVVYRPASGEPVFSPADRASTLQAYVLPVPGQPLVVLSWRANRYTSLSVPPGTPRLVDRSGLVVVPQPASKATFSLAGAEKTYYRSVGGR
;
A
#
# COMPACT_ATOMS: atom_id res chain seq x y z
N MET A 1 86.64 27.95 -2.64
CA MET A 1 86.15 29.17 -3.32
C MET A 1 86.76 29.26 -4.71
N ALA A 2 85.98 28.95 -5.75
CA ALA A 2 86.26 29.06 -7.19
C ALA A 2 84.98 28.52 -7.89
N SER A 3 84.22 29.32 -8.66
CA SER A 3 84.26 29.42 -10.14
C SER A 3 84.14 28.07 -10.86
N ALA A 4 83.46 27.87 -11.98
CA ALA A 4 82.52 28.60 -12.81
C ALA A 4 82.15 27.62 -13.95
N ARG A 5 80.95 27.79 -14.55
CA ARG A 5 80.60 27.54 -15.96
C ARG A 5 80.80 26.13 -16.56
N ARG A 6 79.76 25.65 -17.26
CA ARG A 6 79.75 25.61 -18.75
C ARG A 6 78.35 25.42 -19.33
N ARG A 7 78.20 26.03 -20.51
CA ARG A 7 77.06 26.08 -21.44
C ARG A 7 77.12 24.93 -22.46
N GLY A 8 76.00 24.74 -23.16
CA GLY A 8 75.91 24.12 -24.50
C GLY A 8 75.25 22.74 -24.44
N GLY A 9 74.34 22.34 -25.32
CA GLY A 9 73.89 22.89 -26.59
C GLY A 9 72.65 22.13 -27.09
N THR A 10 72.09 22.62 -28.18
CA THR A 10 70.82 22.26 -28.83
C THR A 10 70.79 20.88 -29.50
N ALA A 11 69.62 20.24 -29.39
CA ALA A 11 68.86 19.48 -30.40
C ALA A 11 69.52 18.33 -31.19
N ALA A 12 69.00 17.11 -31.01
CA ALA A 12 68.55 16.19 -32.07
C ALA A 12 67.97 14.90 -31.46
N GLY A 13 66.85 14.39 -32.01
CA GLY A 13 66.47 13.00 -31.81
C GLY A 13 64.97 12.72 -31.72
N LEU A 14 64.25 12.84 -32.85
CA LEU A 14 63.01 12.10 -33.09
C LEU A 14 63.31 10.58 -33.04
N LEU A 15 62.52 9.79 -32.31
CA LEU A 15 61.76 8.65 -32.86
C LEU A 15 60.97 7.91 -31.76
N ALA A 16 59.65 7.84 -31.99
CA ALA A 16 58.72 6.73 -31.76
C ALA A 16 58.90 5.81 -30.53
N LEU A 17 57.87 5.75 -29.68
CA LEU A 17 57.02 4.55 -29.59
C LEU A 17 55.80 4.79 -28.69
N LEU A 18 54.64 4.79 -29.35
CA LEU A 18 53.34 4.29 -28.93
C LEU A 18 53.29 3.67 -27.52
N LEU A 19 52.73 4.42 -26.57
CA LEU A 19 51.94 3.82 -25.50
C LEU A 19 50.50 4.29 -25.70
N THR A 20 49.75 3.37 -26.28
CA THR A 20 48.30 3.31 -26.34
C THR A 20 47.72 3.79 -25.02
N ALA A 21 47.20 5.01 -25.01
CA ALA A 21 46.16 5.37 -24.07
C ALA A 21 44.98 4.44 -24.40
N THR A 22 44.88 3.33 -23.67
CA THR A 22 43.58 2.70 -23.44
C THR A 22 42.78 3.76 -22.70
N ALA A 23 42.09 4.59 -23.48
CA ALA A 23 40.97 5.35 -23.00
C ALA A 23 40.02 4.31 -22.42
N CYS A 24 40.11 4.09 -21.11
CA CYS A 24 38.96 3.72 -20.31
C CYS A 24 37.94 4.80 -20.60
N GLY A 25 37.09 4.53 -21.60
CA GLY A 25 35.92 5.34 -21.85
C GLY A 25 35.20 5.41 -20.53
N THR A 26 35.16 6.60 -19.95
CA THR A 26 34.15 6.91 -18.97
C THR A 26 32.85 6.61 -19.67
N VAL A 27 32.19 5.51 -19.25
CA VAL A 27 30.78 5.33 -19.52
C VAL A 27 30.16 6.58 -18.94
N ALA A 28 29.88 7.56 -19.79
CA ALA A 28 29.03 8.66 -19.41
C ALA A 28 27.75 7.97 -18.94
N ASP A 29 27.49 8.04 -17.63
CA ASP A 29 26.17 7.80 -17.06
C ASP A 29 25.20 8.70 -17.84
N ARG A 30 24.69 8.20 -18.97
CA ARG A 30 23.56 8.81 -19.65
C ARG A 30 22.41 8.62 -18.69
N LYS A 31 22.20 9.63 -17.84
CA LYS A 31 20.92 9.81 -17.16
C LYS A 31 19.85 9.67 -18.24
N PRO A 32 18.89 8.74 -18.11
CA PRO A 32 17.84 8.63 -19.09
C PRO A 32 17.08 9.96 -19.12
N ASP A 33 17.18 10.70 -20.22
CA ASP A 33 16.39 11.91 -20.44
C ASP A 33 14.90 11.58 -20.62
N ALA A 34 14.62 10.31 -20.97
CA ALA A 34 13.30 9.71 -21.13
C ALA A 34 13.14 8.50 -20.20
N LEU A 35 11.91 8.25 -19.74
CA LEU A 35 11.58 7.03 -19.01
C LEU A 35 11.77 5.81 -19.92
N PRO A 36 12.36 4.71 -19.42
CA PRO A 36 12.35 3.45 -20.14
C PRO A 36 10.91 2.94 -20.31
N VAL A 37 10.62 2.34 -21.48
CA VAL A 37 9.36 1.64 -21.73
C VAL A 37 9.54 0.16 -21.46
N GLY A 38 8.67 -0.39 -20.62
CA GLY A 38 9.00 -1.56 -19.83
C GLY A 38 9.84 -1.16 -18.61
N TYR A 39 9.70 -1.91 -17.53
CA TYR A 39 10.45 -1.69 -16.32
C TYR A 39 11.45 -2.84 -16.19
N ASP A 40 12.75 -2.52 -16.21
CA ASP A 40 13.86 -3.47 -16.40
C ASP A 40 14.02 -4.42 -15.21
N THR A 41 13.08 -5.36 -15.13
CA THR A 41 12.93 -6.32 -14.04
C THR A 41 12.88 -7.69 -14.65
N LEU A 42 13.86 -8.49 -14.24
CA LEU A 42 14.05 -9.85 -14.72
C LEU A 42 13.76 -10.84 -13.62
N ASP A 43 13.14 -11.94 -14.02
CA ASP A 43 13.02 -13.16 -13.23
C ASP A 43 13.66 -14.31 -14.01
N GLY A 44 14.98 -14.46 -13.84
CA GLY A 44 15.79 -15.25 -14.76
C GLY A 44 15.81 -14.60 -16.14
N THR A 45 15.29 -15.29 -17.15
CA THR A 45 15.16 -14.77 -18.52
C THR A 45 13.82 -14.07 -18.79
N LEU A 46 12.86 -14.18 -17.86
CA LEU A 46 11.55 -13.56 -18.00
C LEU A 46 11.64 -12.06 -17.70
N ARG A 47 11.24 -11.22 -18.65
CA ARG A 47 10.96 -9.80 -18.39
C ARG A 47 9.62 -9.71 -17.66
N VAL A 48 9.61 -9.26 -16.41
CA VAL A 48 8.41 -9.19 -15.56
C VAL A 48 7.48 -8.09 -16.07
N TRP A 49 8.04 -6.94 -16.45
CA TRP A 49 7.33 -5.78 -16.98
C TRP A 49 7.91 -5.37 -18.34
N PRO A 50 7.62 -6.11 -19.43
CA PRO A 50 8.04 -5.73 -20.77
C PRO A 50 7.27 -4.49 -21.25
N ALA A 51 7.80 -3.84 -22.29
CA ALA A 51 7.10 -2.78 -23.01
C ALA A 51 5.78 -3.32 -23.60
N ARG A 52 4.64 -2.76 -23.18
CA ARG A 52 3.30 -3.24 -23.53
C ARG A 52 2.33 -2.10 -23.79
N GLY A 53 1.31 -2.39 -24.62
CA GLY A 53 0.32 -1.44 -25.12
C GLY A 53 0.70 -0.87 -26.49
N GLY A 54 -0.31 -0.43 -27.25
CA GLY A 54 -0.14 0.00 -28.64
C GLY A 54 0.72 1.25 -28.85
N LEU A 55 1.01 2.01 -27.80
CA LEU A 55 1.83 3.23 -27.83
C LEU A 55 3.22 3.02 -27.22
N ALA A 56 3.58 1.80 -26.82
CA ALA A 56 4.87 1.51 -26.18
C ALA A 56 6.08 1.79 -27.09
N GLY A 57 5.91 1.72 -28.42
CA GLY A 57 6.94 2.06 -29.40
C GLY A 57 6.93 3.52 -29.85
N ASP A 58 5.99 4.34 -29.37
CA ASP A 58 5.84 5.73 -29.79
C ASP A 58 6.76 6.65 -28.96
N ALA A 59 7.77 7.21 -29.62
CA ALA A 59 8.73 8.12 -29.00
C ALA A 59 8.09 9.44 -28.53
N ALA A 60 7.08 9.95 -29.26
CA ALA A 60 6.39 11.19 -28.88
C ALA A 60 5.50 10.95 -27.65
N ALA A 61 4.80 9.81 -27.59
CA ALA A 61 4.06 9.41 -26.39
C ALA A 61 4.99 9.25 -25.18
N THR A 62 6.12 8.57 -25.37
CA THR A 62 7.14 8.35 -24.31
C THR A 62 7.71 9.67 -23.77
N ALA A 63 8.05 10.61 -24.66
CA ALA A 63 8.54 11.93 -24.27
C ALA A 63 7.47 12.71 -23.47
N ALA A 64 6.22 12.74 -23.95
CA ALA A 64 5.13 13.43 -23.28
C ALA A 64 4.79 12.83 -21.90
N VAL A 65 4.83 11.50 -21.76
CA VAL A 65 4.67 10.82 -20.47
C VAL A 65 5.83 11.16 -19.53
N THR A 66 7.07 11.15 -20.03
CA THR A 66 8.26 11.53 -19.24
C THR A 66 8.12 12.94 -18.68
N ASP A 67 7.70 13.91 -19.50
CA ASP A 67 7.55 15.29 -19.06
C ASP A 67 6.45 15.44 -18.00
N ALA A 68 5.34 14.71 -18.14
CA ALA A 68 4.28 14.70 -17.14
C ALA A 68 4.76 14.12 -15.80
N VAL A 69 5.53 13.02 -15.82
CA VAL A 69 6.12 12.41 -14.61
C VAL A 69 7.15 13.33 -13.96
N ARG A 70 7.98 14.01 -14.76
CA ARG A 70 8.95 15.01 -14.28
C ARG A 70 8.26 16.22 -13.63
N ALA A 71 7.10 16.60 -14.14
CA ALA A 71 6.29 17.70 -13.61
C ALA A 71 5.51 17.33 -12.34
N TRP A 72 5.16 16.06 -12.17
CA TRP A 72 4.42 15.57 -11.02
C TRP A 72 5.20 15.72 -9.69
N ARG A 73 4.46 15.88 -8.60
CA ARG A 73 4.96 16.00 -7.23
C ARG A 73 4.18 15.08 -6.33
N SER A 74 4.88 14.46 -5.40
CA SER A 74 4.27 13.64 -4.37
C SER A 74 3.58 14.50 -3.29
N PRO A 75 2.85 13.91 -2.33
CA PRO A 75 2.15 14.65 -1.29
C PRO A 75 3.04 15.50 -0.37
N VAL A 76 4.34 15.16 -0.26
CA VAL A 76 5.35 15.94 0.47
C VAL A 76 6.25 16.78 -0.44
N ASP A 77 5.83 16.99 -1.69
CA ASP A 77 6.50 17.81 -2.72
C ASP A 77 7.83 17.24 -3.24
N ASP A 78 8.03 15.92 -3.11
CA ASP A 78 9.17 15.24 -3.70
C ASP A 78 8.92 14.92 -5.19
N ARG A 79 10.03 14.70 -5.92
CA ARG A 79 10.02 14.38 -7.35
C ARG A 79 10.32 12.90 -7.59
N ALA A 80 9.70 12.36 -8.64
CA ALA A 80 10.06 11.05 -9.16
C ALA A 80 11.52 11.04 -9.66
N HIS A 81 12.25 10.00 -9.28
CA HIS A 81 13.59 9.74 -9.78
C HIS A 81 13.51 8.97 -11.11
N LEU A 82 13.57 9.70 -12.23
CA LEU A 82 13.41 9.13 -13.57
C LEU A 82 14.31 7.91 -13.87
N PRO A 83 15.60 7.88 -13.47
CA PRO A 83 16.46 6.73 -13.77
C PRO A 83 16.04 5.41 -13.12
N SER A 84 15.30 5.45 -12.00
CA SER A 84 14.72 4.26 -11.34
C SER A 84 13.21 4.15 -11.53
N SER A 85 12.63 4.99 -12.39
CA SER A 85 11.22 4.95 -12.76
C SER A 85 11.06 4.35 -14.16
N GLY A 86 9.87 3.90 -14.53
CA GLY A 86 9.63 3.36 -15.88
C GLY A 86 8.16 3.20 -16.23
N ILE A 87 7.88 3.20 -17.53
CA ILE A 87 6.54 3.03 -18.08
C ILE A 87 6.23 1.53 -18.11
N LEU A 88 5.25 1.10 -17.31
CA LEU A 88 4.78 -0.29 -17.24
C LEU A 88 3.87 -0.64 -18.42
N TRP A 89 3.12 0.34 -18.92
CA TRP A 89 2.16 0.18 -20.01
C TRP A 89 1.87 1.53 -20.68
N SER A 90 1.74 1.56 -22.01
CA SER A 90 1.38 2.74 -22.79
C SER A 90 0.54 2.35 -24.00
N GLY A 91 -0.71 2.78 -24.07
CA GLY A 91 -1.65 2.38 -25.12
C GLY A 91 -2.98 3.10 -25.04
N GLU A 92 -3.98 2.58 -25.75
CA GLU A 92 -5.36 3.04 -25.67
C GLU A 92 -6.20 2.09 -24.82
N ALA A 93 -6.93 2.63 -23.86
CA ALA A 93 -7.92 1.91 -23.06
C ALA A 93 -9.22 2.72 -23.09
N ASP A 94 -10.34 2.05 -23.36
CA ASP A 94 -11.67 2.69 -23.41
C ASP A 94 -11.75 3.86 -24.41
N GLY A 95 -10.99 3.75 -25.52
CA GLY A 95 -10.92 4.77 -26.57
C GLY A 95 -10.10 6.00 -26.21
N ALA A 96 -9.37 5.98 -25.09
CA ALA A 96 -8.52 7.09 -24.65
C ALA A 96 -7.07 6.63 -24.42
N PRO A 97 -6.06 7.48 -24.72
CA PRO A 97 -4.68 7.20 -24.36
C PRO A 97 -4.49 7.10 -22.85
N LEU A 98 -3.79 6.06 -22.42
CA LEU A 98 -3.48 5.75 -21.03
C LEU A 98 -2.00 5.35 -20.94
N ALA A 99 -1.31 5.85 -19.92
CA ALA A 99 0.01 5.37 -19.54
C ALA A 99 0.05 5.04 -18.05
N LEU A 100 0.74 3.95 -17.71
CA LEU A 100 0.92 3.47 -16.34
C LEU A 100 2.41 3.50 -16.04
N VAL A 101 2.81 4.24 -15.01
CA VAL A 101 4.22 4.46 -14.66
C VAL A 101 4.48 4.00 -13.25
N ALA A 102 5.51 3.18 -13.07
CA ALA A 102 6.14 2.98 -11.77
C ALA A 102 7.10 4.13 -11.52
N ALA A 103 6.74 5.03 -10.62
CA ALA A 103 7.56 6.14 -10.19
C ALA A 103 8.22 5.83 -8.85
N ASP A 104 9.54 5.97 -8.80
CA ASP A 104 10.32 5.86 -7.58
C ASP A 104 10.51 7.24 -6.95
N VAL A 105 10.18 7.39 -5.67
CA VAL A 105 10.28 8.66 -4.93
C VAL A 105 11.16 8.44 -3.69
N PRO A 106 12.49 8.62 -3.81
CA PRO A 106 13.43 8.21 -2.77
C PRO A 106 13.20 8.85 -1.39
N GLY A 107 12.73 10.10 -1.36
CA GLY A 107 12.50 10.85 -0.11
C GLY A 107 11.42 10.23 0.80
N GLU A 108 10.49 9.47 0.21
CA GLU A 108 9.38 8.86 0.95
C GLU A 108 9.61 7.38 1.28
N SER A 109 10.67 6.76 0.76
CA SER A 109 10.84 5.31 0.78
C SER A 109 9.54 4.59 0.34
N ALA A 110 8.95 5.07 -0.75
CA ALA A 110 7.72 4.55 -1.31
C ALA A 110 7.82 4.50 -2.84
N SER A 111 7.07 3.58 -3.44
CA SER A 111 6.88 3.51 -4.89
C SER A 111 5.48 3.98 -5.25
N TRP A 112 5.31 4.61 -6.40
CA TRP A 112 4.06 5.21 -6.83
C TRP A 112 3.62 4.64 -8.18
N LEU A 113 2.37 4.18 -8.26
CA LEU A 113 1.73 3.89 -9.54
C LEU A 113 1.05 5.15 -10.03
N LEU A 114 1.62 5.79 -11.05
CA LEU A 114 1.02 6.95 -11.70
C LEU A 114 0.18 6.48 -12.89
N GLN A 115 -1.07 6.92 -12.93
CA GLN A 115 -1.97 6.75 -14.06
C GLN A 115 -2.09 8.07 -14.80
N LEU A 116 -1.63 8.09 -16.05
CA LEU A 116 -1.67 9.27 -16.89
C LEU A 116 -2.68 9.10 -18.00
N THR A 117 -3.50 10.13 -18.22
CA THR A 117 -4.33 10.22 -19.42
C THR A 117 -3.94 11.45 -20.22
N ARG A 118 -4.38 11.47 -21.48
CA ARG A 118 -4.15 12.60 -22.37
C ARG A 118 -5.27 13.62 -22.25
N HIS A 119 -4.93 14.85 -21.87
CA HIS A 119 -5.82 16.01 -21.90
C HIS A 119 -5.32 16.97 -22.97
N GLY A 120 -5.97 16.95 -24.13
CA GLY A 120 -5.54 17.71 -25.30
C GLY A 120 -4.22 17.18 -25.87
N ASP A 121 -3.19 18.03 -25.90
CA ASP A 121 -1.87 17.69 -26.45
C ASP A 121 -0.92 17.06 -25.43
N ARG A 122 -1.26 17.10 -24.14
CA ARG A 122 -0.37 16.69 -23.03
C ARG A 122 -0.92 15.52 -22.23
N TYR A 123 0.00 14.72 -21.67
CA TYR A 123 -0.34 13.81 -20.58
C TYR A 123 -0.40 14.56 -19.26
N VAL A 124 -1.30 14.14 -18.38
CA VAL A 124 -1.31 14.56 -16.97
C VAL A 124 -1.51 13.34 -16.09
N VAL A 125 -0.98 13.40 -14.87
CA VAL A 125 -1.23 12.38 -13.85
C VAL A 125 -2.62 12.63 -13.27
N ASP A 126 -3.58 11.76 -13.59
CA ASP A 126 -4.94 11.84 -13.06
C ASP A 126 -5.08 11.09 -11.73
N ARG A 127 -4.26 10.04 -11.54
CA ARG A 127 -4.22 9.24 -10.32
C ARG A 127 -2.80 8.86 -9.95
N ALA A 128 -2.54 8.81 -8.66
CA ALA A 128 -1.24 8.44 -8.10
C ALA A 128 -1.47 7.62 -6.83
N SER A 129 -1.28 6.31 -6.92
CA SER A 129 -1.43 5.40 -5.77
C SER A 129 -0.06 5.06 -5.20
N GLU A 130 0.06 5.14 -3.87
CA GLU A 130 1.27 4.94 -3.11
C GLU A 130 1.39 3.51 -2.59
N TYR A 131 2.61 2.98 -2.66
CA TYR A 131 3.02 1.70 -2.11
C TYR A 131 4.14 1.95 -1.11
N THR A 132 3.84 1.78 0.18
CA THR A 132 4.78 2.02 1.30
C THR A 132 5.93 1.01 1.39
N ASP A 133 6.08 0.15 0.39
CA ASP A 133 7.13 -0.85 0.32
C ASP A 133 8.01 -0.49 -0.88
N PRO A 134 9.23 0.04 -0.63
CA PRO A 134 10.15 0.40 -1.71
C PRO A 134 10.38 -0.78 -2.66
N GLY A 135 10.18 -0.55 -3.96
CA GLY A 135 10.35 -1.58 -4.97
C GLY A 135 9.18 -2.57 -5.07
N TYR A 136 8.07 -2.35 -4.36
CA TYR A 136 6.89 -3.22 -4.45
C TYR A 136 6.36 -3.36 -5.88
N LEU A 137 6.41 -2.30 -6.69
CA LEU A 137 5.95 -2.32 -8.08
C LEU A 137 6.74 -3.32 -8.95
N VAL A 138 7.99 -3.62 -8.58
CA VAL A 138 8.85 -4.61 -9.26
C VAL A 138 8.36 -6.04 -9.05
N TYR A 139 7.82 -6.33 -7.87
CA TYR A 139 7.36 -7.67 -7.51
C TYR A 139 5.84 -7.78 -7.46
N SER A 140 5.13 -6.70 -7.78
CA SER A 140 3.68 -6.72 -7.95
C SER A 140 3.33 -7.51 -9.18
N ASP A 141 2.39 -8.44 -9.04
CA ASP A 141 1.91 -9.22 -10.17
C ASP A 141 0.60 -8.68 -10.73
N VAL A 142 -0.14 -7.91 -9.93
CA VAL A 142 -1.42 -7.29 -10.28
C VAL A 142 -1.43 -5.87 -9.77
N LEU A 143 -1.75 -4.93 -10.65
CA LEU A 143 -1.86 -3.51 -10.35
C LEU A 143 -3.26 -3.02 -10.76
N PRO A 144 -4.04 -2.41 -9.87
CA PRO A 144 -5.37 -1.88 -10.15
C PRO A 144 -5.23 -0.61 -10.98
N VAL A 145 -6.09 -0.51 -11.98
CA VAL A 145 -6.17 0.60 -12.92
C VAL A 145 -7.61 1.08 -12.90
N GLN A 146 -7.84 2.39 -12.82
CA GLN A 146 -9.18 2.93 -12.76
C GLN A 146 -9.44 3.85 -13.94
N THR A 147 -10.24 3.36 -14.89
CA THR A 147 -10.64 4.10 -16.10
C THR A 147 -12.05 4.67 -15.94
N SER A 148 -12.51 5.43 -16.94
CA SER A 148 -13.90 5.87 -17.04
C SER A 148 -14.88 4.72 -17.21
N ALA A 149 -14.45 3.60 -17.82
CA ALA A 149 -15.27 2.40 -17.97
C ALA A 149 -15.29 1.50 -16.72
N GLY A 150 -14.46 1.79 -15.72
CA GLY A 150 -14.43 1.07 -14.44
C GLY A 150 -13.04 0.54 -14.06
N ARG A 151 -13.05 -0.40 -13.10
CA ARG A 151 -11.84 -1.06 -12.61
C ARG A 151 -11.28 -2.00 -13.66
N ARG A 152 -9.96 -1.95 -13.85
CA ARG A 152 -9.16 -2.91 -14.63
C ARG A 152 -7.95 -3.34 -13.80
N TYR A 153 -7.22 -4.34 -14.27
CA TYR A 153 -5.96 -4.76 -13.69
C TYR A 153 -4.87 -4.88 -14.75
N LEU A 154 -3.70 -4.32 -14.46
CA LEU A 154 -2.48 -4.54 -15.20
C LEU A 154 -1.72 -5.72 -14.57
N LEU A 155 -1.36 -6.71 -15.38
CA LEU A 155 -0.74 -7.96 -14.94
C LEU A 155 0.73 -8.04 -15.36
N SER A 156 1.59 -8.50 -14.45
CA SER A 156 2.98 -8.84 -14.79
C SER A 156 3.03 -10.07 -15.70
N GLU A 157 4.14 -10.29 -16.39
CA GLU A 157 4.35 -11.52 -17.17
C GLU A 157 4.46 -12.79 -16.32
N ARG A 158 4.59 -12.65 -14.98
CA ARG A 158 4.52 -13.81 -14.08
C ARG A 158 3.09 -14.34 -13.95
N VAL A 159 2.08 -13.52 -14.20
CA VAL A 159 0.69 -13.95 -14.12
C VAL A 159 0.36 -14.84 -15.32
N GLU A 160 -0.11 -16.05 -15.02
CA GLU A 160 -0.68 -16.95 -16.00
C GLU A 160 -2.18 -16.71 -16.15
N ARG A 161 -2.85 -16.45 -15.02
CA ARG A 161 -4.31 -16.26 -14.98
C ARG A 161 -4.72 -15.41 -13.79
N LEU A 162 -5.66 -14.49 -14.01
CA LEU A 162 -6.37 -13.76 -12.96
C LEU A 162 -7.85 -14.12 -12.99
N LEU A 163 -8.39 -14.57 -11.86
CA LEU A 163 -9.83 -14.79 -11.65
C LEU A 163 -10.42 -13.56 -10.96
N GLY A 164 -11.51 -13.03 -11.53
CA GLY A 164 -12.23 -11.90 -10.97
C GLY A 164 -13.24 -12.28 -9.87
N PRO A 165 -14.09 -11.33 -9.44
CA PRO A 165 -15.03 -11.50 -8.31
C PRO A 165 -15.99 -12.69 -8.46
N LYS A 166 -16.35 -13.03 -9.70
CA LYS A 166 -17.25 -14.16 -10.04
C LYS A 166 -16.50 -15.50 -10.21
N GLY A 167 -15.22 -15.56 -9.85
CA GLY A 167 -14.36 -16.74 -10.02
C GLY A 167 -14.05 -17.09 -11.48
N ARG A 168 -14.38 -16.21 -12.42
CA ARG A 168 -14.12 -16.39 -13.85
C ARG A 168 -12.79 -15.75 -14.24
N ALA A 169 -12.08 -16.39 -15.15
CA ALA A 169 -10.86 -15.82 -15.72
C ALA A 169 -11.18 -14.50 -16.44
N LEU A 170 -10.40 -13.48 -16.14
CA LEU A 170 -10.49 -12.19 -16.80
C LEU A 170 -9.78 -12.23 -18.14
N VAL A 171 -10.39 -11.61 -19.15
CA VAL A 171 -9.78 -11.43 -20.47
C VAL A 171 -8.74 -10.34 -20.39
N THR A 172 -7.60 -10.54 -21.04
CA THR A 172 -6.46 -9.63 -21.03
C THR A 172 -5.97 -9.33 -22.43
N ARG A 173 -5.50 -8.10 -22.65
CA ARG A 173 -4.80 -7.65 -23.85
C ARG A 173 -3.58 -6.84 -23.44
N ASP A 174 -2.40 -7.24 -23.92
CA ASP A 174 -1.12 -6.61 -23.56
C ASP A 174 -0.93 -6.44 -22.03
N GLY A 175 -1.39 -7.43 -21.27
CA GLY A 175 -1.33 -7.44 -19.80
C GLY A 175 -2.42 -6.63 -19.09
N LEU A 176 -3.25 -5.84 -19.78
CA LEU A 176 -4.36 -5.10 -19.18
C LEU A 176 -5.67 -5.88 -19.33
N THR A 177 -6.45 -6.02 -18.25
CA THR A 177 -7.75 -6.70 -18.32
C THR A 177 -8.82 -5.83 -18.97
N ASP A 178 -9.88 -6.45 -19.47
CA ASP A 178 -11.19 -5.80 -19.66
C ASP A 178 -11.74 -5.22 -18.34
N PRO A 179 -12.76 -4.32 -18.38
CA PRO A 179 -13.38 -3.79 -17.18
C PRO A 179 -13.95 -4.90 -16.29
N VAL A 180 -13.85 -4.71 -14.98
CA VAL A 180 -14.24 -5.68 -13.96
C VAL A 180 -15.31 -5.09 -13.07
N ASP A 181 -16.33 -5.89 -12.76
CA ASP A 181 -17.43 -5.56 -11.86
C ASP A 181 -16.92 -5.47 -10.41
N VAL A 182 -16.33 -4.32 -10.06
CA VAL A 182 -15.89 -3.99 -8.70
C VAL A 182 -16.77 -2.87 -8.16
N PRO A 183 -17.56 -3.10 -7.10
CA PRO A 183 -18.38 -2.07 -6.48
C PRO A 183 -17.54 -0.90 -5.94
N ALA A 184 -18.20 0.24 -5.71
CA ALA A 184 -17.54 1.44 -5.18
C ALA A 184 -16.95 1.21 -3.79
N CYS A 185 -17.77 0.67 -2.87
CA CYS A 185 -17.48 0.60 -1.44
C CYS A 185 -17.63 -0.83 -0.88
N GLN A 186 -17.21 -1.84 -1.64
CA GLN A 186 -17.25 -3.23 -1.18
C GLN A 186 -15.96 -3.97 -1.55
N ALA A 187 -15.48 -4.81 -0.62
CA ALA A 187 -14.35 -5.69 -0.86
C ALA A 187 -14.73 -6.85 -1.79
N VAL A 188 -13.95 -7.10 -2.84
CA VAL A 188 -14.17 -8.23 -3.75
C VAL A 188 -12.91 -9.10 -3.88
N PRO A 189 -13.06 -10.44 -3.90
CA PRO A 189 -11.93 -11.34 -4.01
C PRO A 189 -11.42 -11.43 -5.45
N LEU A 190 -10.11 -11.47 -5.59
CA LEU A 190 -9.40 -11.84 -6.81
C LEU A 190 -8.47 -13.01 -6.51
N THR A 191 -8.20 -13.83 -7.53
CA THR A 191 -7.29 -14.97 -7.37
C THR A 191 -6.34 -15.05 -8.56
N THR A 192 -5.05 -14.97 -8.30
CA THR A 192 -3.99 -15.06 -9.28
C THR A 192 -3.39 -16.46 -9.32
N THR A 193 -3.04 -16.89 -10.52
CA THR A 193 -2.17 -18.04 -10.78
C THR A 193 -0.89 -17.50 -11.38
N LEU A 194 0.24 -17.77 -10.73
CA LEU A 194 1.57 -17.40 -11.19
C LEU A 194 2.23 -18.60 -11.86
N ARG A 195 2.82 -18.37 -13.04
CA ARG A 195 3.59 -19.38 -13.75
C ARG A 195 4.89 -19.69 -13.04
N ALA A 196 5.50 -20.82 -13.39
CA ALA A 196 6.85 -21.15 -12.93
C ALA A 196 7.87 -20.16 -13.54
N THR A 197 8.74 -19.63 -12.69
CA THR A 197 9.85 -18.73 -13.05
C THR A 197 11.13 -19.12 -12.30
N SER A 198 12.24 -18.42 -12.53
CA SER A 198 13.49 -18.69 -11.81
C SER A 198 13.37 -18.43 -10.30
N SER A 199 12.68 -17.37 -9.89
CA SER A 199 12.41 -17.03 -8.48
C SER A 199 11.26 -17.83 -7.88
N LEU A 200 10.37 -18.37 -8.72
CA LEU A 200 9.22 -19.17 -8.33
C LEU A 200 9.17 -20.49 -9.15
N PRO A 201 10.06 -21.47 -8.88
CA PRO A 201 10.22 -22.64 -9.75
C PRO A 201 9.00 -23.54 -9.89
N ARG A 202 8.07 -23.48 -8.92
CA ARG A 202 6.82 -24.27 -8.93
C ARG A 202 5.60 -23.45 -9.35
N GLY A 203 5.79 -22.18 -9.72
CA GLY A 203 4.69 -21.23 -9.80
C GLY A 203 3.97 -21.06 -8.46
N ARG A 204 2.79 -20.45 -8.50
CA ARG A 204 1.90 -20.35 -7.35
C ARG A 204 0.45 -20.38 -7.82
N ALA A 205 -0.25 -21.45 -7.46
CA ALA A 205 -1.68 -21.53 -7.65
C ALA A 205 -2.40 -20.78 -6.52
N ALA A 206 -3.35 -19.93 -6.89
CA ALA A 206 -4.28 -19.27 -5.98
C ALA A 206 -3.64 -18.32 -4.96
N ASP A 207 -2.80 -17.41 -5.43
CA ASP A 207 -2.48 -16.22 -4.63
C ASP A 207 -3.72 -15.31 -4.59
N ARG A 208 -4.10 -14.86 -3.40
CA ARG A 208 -5.41 -14.26 -3.12
C ARG A 208 -5.26 -12.79 -2.79
N LEU A 209 -6.09 -11.98 -3.42
CA LEU A 209 -6.14 -10.55 -3.22
C LEU A 209 -7.58 -10.13 -2.91
N LEU A 210 -7.74 -9.00 -2.22
CA LEU A 210 -9.00 -8.31 -2.02
C LEU A 210 -8.87 -6.92 -2.63
N ASP A 211 -9.72 -6.59 -3.59
CA ASP A 211 -9.89 -5.20 -4.03
C ASP A 211 -10.91 -4.53 -3.12
N LEU A 212 -10.49 -3.48 -2.41
CA LEU A 212 -11.32 -2.74 -1.47
C LEU A 212 -12.33 -1.82 -2.16
N GLY A 213 -12.46 -1.84 -3.48
CA GLY A 213 -13.48 -1.09 -4.19
C GLY A 213 -12.94 0.11 -4.97
N THR A 214 -13.78 0.65 -5.85
CA THR A 214 -13.36 1.69 -6.82
C THR A 214 -13.42 3.12 -6.28
N ALA A 215 -14.13 3.36 -5.18
CA ALA A 215 -14.18 4.66 -4.53
C ALA A 215 -13.06 4.86 -3.50
N THR A 216 -12.18 3.86 -3.30
CA THR A 216 -10.91 4.07 -2.59
C THR A 216 -10.09 5.14 -3.31
N THR A 217 -9.90 6.29 -2.65
CA THR A 217 -9.25 7.44 -3.26
C THR A 217 -7.73 7.33 -3.19
N ASP A 218 -7.06 7.88 -4.19
CA ASP A 218 -5.62 8.13 -4.14
C ASP A 218 -5.26 8.96 -2.90
N PRO A 219 -4.13 8.68 -2.23
CA PRO A 219 -3.03 7.83 -2.68
C PRO A 219 -3.16 6.34 -2.28
N ARG A 220 -4.32 5.86 -1.83
CA ARG A 220 -4.43 4.52 -1.27
C ARG A 220 -4.42 3.45 -2.37
N TYR A 221 -3.52 2.48 -2.26
CA TYR A 221 -3.54 1.29 -3.12
C TYR A 221 -4.65 0.31 -2.67
N PRO A 222 -5.63 0.00 -3.52
CA PRO A 222 -6.84 -0.71 -3.10
C PRO A 222 -6.71 -2.24 -3.01
N LEU A 223 -5.61 -2.86 -3.47
CA LEU A 223 -5.46 -4.32 -3.37
C LEU A 223 -4.72 -4.72 -2.10
N VAL A 224 -5.37 -5.58 -1.32
CA VAL A 224 -4.82 -6.14 -0.08
C VAL A 224 -4.55 -7.63 -0.25
N ARG A 225 -3.41 -8.13 0.24
CA ARG A 225 -3.12 -9.57 0.20
C ARG A 225 -4.01 -10.34 1.17
N ASP A 226 -4.63 -11.42 0.72
CA ASP A 226 -5.45 -12.31 1.55
C ASP A 226 -4.85 -13.71 1.64
N GLU A 227 -3.67 -13.80 2.24
CA GLU A 227 -2.85 -15.02 2.30
C GLU A 227 -3.60 -16.25 2.87
N THR A 228 -4.57 -16.02 3.77
CA THR A 228 -5.33 -17.08 4.42
C THR A 228 -6.71 -17.30 3.78
N GLY A 229 -7.17 -16.40 2.92
CA GLY A 229 -8.56 -16.34 2.45
C GLY A 229 -9.57 -15.90 3.50
N SER A 230 -9.11 -15.40 4.66
CA SER A 230 -9.99 -14.97 5.75
C SER A 230 -10.43 -13.51 5.61
N GLY A 231 -9.72 -12.71 4.81
CA GLY A 231 -10.02 -11.29 4.64
C GLY A 231 -11.38 -11.05 4.00
N ARG A 232 -11.81 -11.89 3.04
CA ARG A 232 -13.16 -11.83 2.48
C ARG A 232 -14.23 -11.89 3.58
N ARG A 233 -14.09 -12.83 4.51
CA ARG A 233 -15.03 -13.00 5.63
C ARG A 233 -14.93 -11.84 6.61
N ALA A 234 -13.72 -11.36 6.88
CA ALA A 234 -13.50 -10.27 7.80
C ALA A 234 -14.14 -8.95 7.33
N LEU A 235 -14.20 -8.73 6.01
CA LEU A 235 -14.77 -7.52 5.40
C LEU A 235 -16.18 -7.72 4.86
N ASP A 236 -16.80 -8.85 5.16
CA ASP A 236 -18.17 -9.14 4.71
C ASP A 236 -19.13 -8.12 5.34
N ASP A 237 -20.05 -7.61 4.52
CA ASP A 237 -21.03 -6.58 4.86
C ASP A 237 -20.45 -5.28 5.48
N LEU A 238 -19.16 -5.00 5.28
CA LEU A 238 -18.55 -3.72 5.68
C LEU A 238 -18.41 -2.79 4.47
N ASP A 239 -18.78 -1.53 4.66
CA ASP A 239 -18.53 -0.48 3.68
C ASP A 239 -17.05 -0.11 3.69
N THR A 240 -16.35 -0.42 2.59
CA THR A 240 -14.90 -0.18 2.51
C THR A 240 -14.54 1.30 2.37
N CYS A 241 -15.46 2.15 1.93
CA CYS A 241 -15.26 3.60 1.90
C CYS A 241 -15.27 4.16 3.32
N GLU A 242 -16.19 3.71 4.16
CA GLU A 242 -16.19 4.05 5.58
C GLU A 242 -14.96 3.50 6.31
N LEU A 243 -14.53 2.27 5.97
CA LEU A 243 -13.30 1.72 6.54
C LEU A 243 -12.06 2.55 6.17
N ALA A 244 -12.02 3.07 4.94
CA ALA A 244 -10.92 3.85 4.38
C ALA A 244 -10.93 5.34 4.79
N ASP A 245 -12.04 5.83 5.35
CA ASP A 245 -12.19 7.20 5.81
C ASP A 245 -11.18 7.56 6.92
N GLU A 246 -10.92 8.85 7.12
CA GLU A 246 -10.01 9.38 8.13
C GLU A 246 -10.37 8.94 9.56
N ARG A 247 -11.64 8.60 9.82
CA ARG A 247 -12.08 8.06 11.12
C ARG A 247 -12.25 6.55 11.10
N GLY A 248 -12.22 5.93 9.93
CA GLY A 248 -12.32 4.50 9.73
C GLY A 248 -11.04 3.77 10.13
N PRO A 249 -11.10 2.44 10.34
CA PRO A 249 -9.97 1.66 10.82
C PRO A 249 -8.74 1.76 9.90
N PHE A 250 -8.93 1.79 8.58
CA PHE A 250 -7.81 1.81 7.64
C PHE A 250 -7.23 3.21 7.46
N GLY A 251 -7.99 4.26 7.75
CA GLY A 251 -7.55 5.66 7.57
C GLY A 251 -7.13 6.40 8.83
N SER A 252 -7.39 5.87 10.02
CA SER A 252 -7.31 6.66 11.26
C SER A 252 -5.93 6.95 11.83
N ILE A 253 -4.87 6.29 11.36
CA ILE A 253 -3.49 6.58 11.79
C ILE A 253 -2.75 7.22 10.61
N PRO A 254 -2.51 8.54 10.64
CA PRO A 254 -1.79 9.22 9.57
C PRO A 254 -0.36 8.67 9.49
N ARG A 255 0.19 8.65 8.27
CA ARG A 255 1.59 8.25 8.07
C ARG A 255 2.53 9.35 8.51
N ARG A 256 3.63 8.96 9.17
CA ARG A 256 4.74 9.88 9.45
C ARG A 256 5.85 9.72 8.42
N ILE A 257 6.28 10.84 7.82
CA ILE A 257 7.43 10.90 6.91
C ILE A 257 8.46 11.85 7.53
N GLY A 258 9.62 11.30 7.93
CA GLY A 258 10.57 12.00 8.77
C GLY A 258 9.96 12.40 10.12
N ASP A 259 9.97 13.70 10.42
CA ASP A 259 9.45 14.24 11.68
C ASP A 259 8.04 14.81 11.62
N ARG A 260 7.32 14.60 10.50
CA ARG A 260 6.02 15.23 10.26
C ARG A 260 4.96 14.21 9.87
N ASP A 261 3.73 14.48 10.27
CA ASP A 261 2.57 13.77 9.77
C ASP A 261 2.32 14.15 8.30
N ALA A 262 1.97 13.16 7.49
CA ALA A 262 1.72 13.27 6.06
C ALA A 262 0.32 12.73 5.74
N PRO A 263 -0.77 13.42 6.13
CA PRO A 263 -2.15 12.92 5.95
C PRO A 263 -2.58 12.75 4.49
N ARG A 264 -1.85 13.35 3.54
CA ARG A 264 -2.07 13.18 2.09
C ARG A 264 -1.29 12.01 1.49
N SER A 265 -0.57 11.24 2.30
CA SER A 265 0.10 9.98 1.96
C SER A 265 -0.78 8.81 2.42
N VAL A 266 -0.50 7.60 1.97
CA VAL A 266 -1.24 6.41 2.42
C VAL A 266 -1.11 6.24 3.95
N PRO A 267 -2.22 6.07 4.70
CA PRO A 267 -2.17 5.99 6.16
C PRO A 267 -1.30 4.84 6.69
N GLU A 268 -0.70 5.02 7.87
CA GLU A 268 0.02 3.94 8.57
C GLU A 268 -0.88 2.76 8.93
N SER A 269 -2.16 3.04 9.16
CA SER A 269 -3.19 2.03 9.39
C SER A 269 -3.66 1.32 8.12
N TRP A 270 -3.19 1.71 6.93
CA TRP A 270 -3.66 1.12 5.68
C TRP A 270 -3.25 -0.36 5.55
N PRO A 271 -4.17 -1.27 5.19
CA PRO A 271 -3.88 -2.68 5.11
C PRO A 271 -2.94 -3.04 3.96
N ARG A 272 -1.94 -3.87 4.26
CA ARG A 272 -1.06 -4.52 3.28
C ARG A 272 -1.40 -5.99 3.07
N GLY A 273 -1.90 -6.66 4.10
CA GLY A 273 -2.36 -8.04 4.00
C GLY A 273 -2.90 -8.62 5.31
N LYS A 274 -3.22 -9.92 5.27
CA LYS A 274 -3.69 -10.73 6.41
C LYS A 274 -4.85 -10.10 7.20
N VAL A 275 -5.81 -9.52 6.49
CA VAL A 275 -7.05 -9.06 7.13
C VAL A 275 -7.77 -10.27 7.69
N SER A 276 -8.10 -10.23 8.97
CA SER A 276 -8.76 -11.33 9.68
C SER A 276 -9.69 -10.76 10.75
N VAL A 277 -10.64 -11.58 11.16
CA VAL A 277 -11.60 -11.24 12.19
C VAL A 277 -11.61 -12.31 13.27
N ARG A 278 -11.80 -11.88 14.52
CA ARG A 278 -11.99 -12.76 15.67
C ARG A 278 -13.17 -12.26 16.49
N ALA A 279 -14.12 -13.13 16.78
CA ALA A 279 -15.20 -12.83 17.72
C ALA A 279 -14.63 -12.51 19.12
N LEU A 280 -15.02 -11.36 19.67
CA LEU A 280 -14.86 -11.04 21.09
C LEU A 280 -16.11 -11.51 21.88
N GLY A 281 -17.23 -11.64 21.17
CA GLY A 281 -18.50 -12.24 21.56
C GLY A 281 -19.64 -11.23 21.60
N GLU A 282 -20.79 -11.62 22.14
CA GLU A 282 -22.01 -10.81 22.05
C GLU A 282 -22.09 -9.71 23.12
N VAL A 283 -22.68 -8.58 22.75
CA VAL A 283 -22.94 -7.43 23.62
C VAL A 283 -24.35 -6.89 23.37
N ALA A 284 -25.13 -6.72 24.44
CA ALA A 284 -26.41 -6.02 24.41
C ALA A 284 -26.21 -4.56 24.81
N LEU A 285 -26.29 -3.64 23.85
CA LEU A 285 -26.15 -2.20 24.08
C LEU A 285 -27.52 -1.53 24.17
N GLY A 286 -27.67 -0.56 25.09
CA GLY A 286 -28.91 0.22 25.24
C GLY A 286 -30.17 -0.60 25.59
N GLY A 287 -30.04 -1.85 26.05
CA GLY A 287 -31.18 -2.75 26.28
C GLY A 287 -31.75 -3.38 25.01
N GLY A 288 -31.06 -3.24 23.87
CA GLY A 288 -31.40 -3.91 22.62
C GLY A 288 -30.96 -5.38 22.58
N GLU A 289 -31.28 -6.04 21.47
CA GLU A 289 -30.87 -7.43 21.22
C GLU A 289 -29.35 -7.59 21.26
N PRO A 290 -28.83 -8.73 21.76
CA PRO A 290 -27.41 -9.04 21.69
C PRO A 290 -26.90 -8.98 20.26
N ALA A 291 -25.72 -8.39 20.09
CA ALA A 291 -25.10 -8.17 18.80
C ALA A 291 -23.61 -8.53 18.86
N ASP A 292 -23.06 -8.93 17.72
CA ASP A 292 -21.69 -9.41 17.64
C ASP A 292 -20.69 -8.26 17.81
N LEU A 293 -19.74 -8.46 18.72
CA LEU A 293 -18.55 -7.65 18.82
C LEU A 293 -17.35 -8.47 18.34
N GLU A 294 -16.70 -7.95 17.32
CA GLU A 294 -15.59 -8.58 16.63
C GLU A 294 -14.35 -7.71 16.69
N GLN A 295 -13.18 -8.34 16.63
CA GLN A 295 -11.90 -7.66 16.47
C GLN A 295 -11.37 -7.93 15.07
N LEU A 296 -11.23 -6.87 14.27
CA LEU A 296 -10.45 -6.89 13.04
C LEU A 296 -8.96 -6.81 13.38
N SER A 297 -8.15 -7.54 12.62
CA SER A 297 -6.69 -7.50 12.69
C SER A 297 -6.11 -7.57 11.28
N TRP A 298 -5.10 -6.76 10.99
CA TRP A 298 -4.43 -6.75 9.68
C TRP A 298 -2.97 -6.31 9.80
N GLU A 299 -2.18 -6.66 8.79
CA GLU A 299 -0.77 -6.26 8.70
C GLU A 299 -0.61 -4.95 7.93
N THR A 300 0.28 -4.09 8.44
CA THR A 300 0.71 -2.84 7.81
C THR A 300 2.24 -2.82 7.65
N SER A 301 2.80 -1.72 7.15
CA SER A 301 4.26 -1.54 7.10
C SER A 301 4.90 -1.36 8.49
N THR A 302 4.13 -0.98 9.50
CA THR A 302 4.63 -0.68 10.85
C THR A 302 4.25 -1.73 11.90
N GLY A 303 3.61 -2.82 11.47
CA GLY A 303 3.19 -3.94 12.30
C GLY A 303 1.70 -4.21 12.22
N THR A 304 1.23 -5.06 13.12
CA THR A 304 -0.19 -5.46 13.18
C THR A 304 -1.03 -4.33 13.76
N MET A 305 -2.10 -3.97 13.05
CA MET A 305 -3.14 -3.06 13.51
C MET A 305 -4.40 -3.85 13.88
N THR A 306 -5.22 -3.26 14.74
CA THR A 306 -6.47 -3.85 15.18
C THR A 306 -7.54 -2.78 15.32
N ALA A 307 -8.80 -3.17 15.12
CA ALA A 307 -9.97 -2.36 15.42
C ALA A 307 -11.09 -3.28 15.91
N VAL A 308 -12.13 -2.71 16.51
CA VAL A 308 -13.35 -3.46 16.83
C VAL A 308 -14.48 -3.06 15.91
N VAL A 309 -15.30 -4.05 15.57
CA VAL A 309 -16.53 -3.89 14.79
C VAL A 309 -17.67 -4.41 15.66
N TYR A 310 -18.68 -3.59 15.83
CA TYR A 310 -19.96 -3.95 16.44
C TYR A 310 -21.00 -4.07 15.33
N ARG A 311 -21.60 -5.25 15.20
CA ARG A 311 -22.61 -5.55 14.17
C ARG A 311 -23.98 -5.66 14.85
N PRO A 312 -24.77 -4.57 14.90
CA PRO A 312 -26.09 -4.62 15.51
C PRO A 312 -27.00 -5.59 14.72
N ALA A 313 -27.96 -6.22 15.41
CA ALA A 313 -28.96 -7.08 14.76
C ALA A 313 -29.80 -6.34 13.70
N SER A 314 -29.95 -5.02 13.86
CA SER A 314 -30.54 -4.11 12.87
C SER A 314 -29.78 -2.79 12.83
N GLY A 315 -29.44 -2.31 11.63
CA GLY A 315 -28.69 -1.07 11.43
C GLY A 315 -27.30 -1.32 10.83
N GLU A 316 -26.53 -0.24 10.70
CA GLU A 316 -25.19 -0.30 10.11
C GLU A 316 -24.13 -0.75 11.14
N PRO A 317 -23.11 -1.52 10.72
CA PRO A 317 -21.97 -1.83 11.57
C PRO A 317 -21.29 -0.55 12.07
N VAL A 318 -20.86 -0.55 13.33
CA VAL A 318 -20.08 0.53 13.93
C VAL A 318 -18.67 0.02 14.19
N PHE A 319 -17.65 0.77 13.80
CA PHE A 319 -16.26 0.39 14.01
C PHE A 319 -15.47 1.45 14.77
N SER A 320 -14.43 1.02 15.47
CA SER A 320 -13.47 1.94 16.09
C SER A 320 -12.39 2.37 15.08
N PRO A 321 -11.70 3.50 15.33
CA PRO A 321 -10.38 3.73 14.75
C PRO A 321 -9.43 2.54 14.98
N ALA A 322 -8.38 2.43 14.17
CA ALA A 322 -7.30 1.50 14.41
C ALA A 322 -6.50 1.84 15.67
N ASP A 323 -6.03 0.79 16.32
CA ASP A 323 -4.99 0.83 17.34
C ASP A 323 -3.89 -0.20 17.01
N ARG A 324 -2.65 0.12 17.37
CA ARG A 324 -1.52 -0.80 17.20
C ARG A 324 -1.71 -2.01 18.11
N ALA A 325 -1.42 -3.21 17.62
CA ALA A 325 -1.57 -4.44 18.39
C ALA A 325 -0.78 -4.38 19.72
N SER A 326 -1.44 -4.74 20.82
CA SER A 326 -0.82 -4.75 22.15
C SER A 326 -1.49 -5.72 23.11
N THR A 327 -0.90 -5.89 24.29
CA THR A 327 -1.38 -6.85 25.30
C THR A 327 -2.73 -6.45 25.90
N LEU A 328 -2.91 -5.17 26.20
CA LEU A 328 -4.19 -4.58 26.59
C LEU A 328 -4.59 -3.60 25.49
N GLN A 329 -5.70 -3.88 24.81
CA GLN A 329 -6.29 -2.99 23.83
C GLN A 329 -7.41 -2.17 24.46
N ALA A 330 -7.57 -0.93 24.01
CA ALA A 330 -8.63 -0.03 24.44
C ALA A 330 -9.17 0.74 23.24
N TYR A 331 -10.30 0.27 22.71
CA TYR A 331 -10.92 0.85 21.53
C TYR A 331 -12.04 1.80 21.92
N VAL A 332 -12.08 2.98 21.30
CA VAL A 332 -13.23 3.89 21.40
C VAL A 332 -14.19 3.55 20.27
N LEU A 333 -15.37 3.06 20.63
CA LEU A 333 -16.40 2.66 19.69
C LEU A 333 -17.51 3.74 19.68
N PRO A 334 -17.67 4.50 18.58
CA PRO A 334 -18.55 5.67 18.53
C PRO A 334 -20.02 5.27 18.27
N VAL A 335 -20.58 4.40 19.12
CA VAL A 335 -21.99 4.00 19.00
C VAL A 335 -22.90 5.22 19.17
N PRO A 336 -23.82 5.50 18.22
CA PRO A 336 -24.71 6.65 18.31
C PRO A 336 -25.47 6.72 19.64
N GLY A 337 -25.41 7.87 20.32
CA GLY A 337 -26.08 8.12 21.61
C GLY A 337 -25.43 7.48 22.84
N GLN A 338 -24.52 6.51 22.68
CA GLN A 338 -23.86 5.82 23.79
C GLN A 338 -22.43 5.41 23.41
N PRO A 339 -21.45 6.34 23.34
CA PRO A 339 -20.08 5.97 22.99
C PRO A 339 -19.47 5.05 24.05
N LEU A 340 -18.70 4.06 23.60
CA LEU A 340 -18.18 2.98 24.44
C LEU A 340 -16.68 2.88 24.37
N VAL A 341 -16.11 2.25 25.40
CA VAL A 341 -14.74 1.76 25.41
C VAL A 341 -14.77 0.24 25.50
N VAL A 342 -14.13 -0.42 24.54
CA VAL A 342 -13.93 -1.87 24.50
C VAL A 342 -12.50 -2.18 24.95
N LEU A 343 -12.36 -2.91 26.04
CA LEU A 343 -11.09 -3.40 26.56
C LEU A 343 -10.96 -4.88 26.21
N SER A 344 -9.90 -5.24 25.47
CA SER A 344 -9.66 -6.61 25.01
C SER A 344 -8.24 -7.05 25.33
N TRP A 345 -8.09 -8.30 25.78
CA TRP A 345 -6.79 -8.93 26.04
C TRP A 345 -6.87 -10.45 25.93
N ARG A 346 -5.71 -11.10 25.80
CA ARG A 346 -5.64 -12.56 25.87
C ARG A 346 -5.65 -13.01 27.33
N ALA A 347 -6.83 -13.39 27.83
CA ALA A 347 -7.00 -13.86 29.20
C ALA A 347 -6.15 -15.09 29.51
N ASN A 348 -5.52 -15.08 30.68
CA ASN A 348 -4.86 -16.23 31.30
C ASN A 348 -4.82 -16.06 32.82
N ARG A 349 -4.34 -17.08 33.54
CA ARG A 349 -4.31 -17.09 35.02
C ARG A 349 -3.49 -15.97 35.67
N TYR A 350 -2.62 -15.31 34.91
CA TYR A 350 -1.75 -14.22 35.39
C TYR A 350 -2.23 -12.84 35.00
N THR A 351 -3.33 -12.74 34.23
CA THR A 351 -3.87 -11.45 33.80
C THR A 351 -5.02 -11.02 34.69
N SER A 352 -4.93 -9.81 35.25
CA SER A 352 -6.01 -9.20 36.02
C SER A 352 -6.23 -7.76 35.56
N LEU A 353 -7.45 -7.45 35.11
CA LEU A 353 -7.83 -6.11 34.68
C LEU A 353 -8.28 -5.29 35.90
N SER A 354 -7.68 -4.13 36.07
CA SER A 354 -8.16 -3.07 36.96
C SER A 354 -8.79 -1.96 36.14
N VAL A 355 -10.00 -1.57 36.54
CA VAL A 355 -10.71 -0.43 35.96
C VAL A 355 -10.81 0.68 37.01
N PRO A 356 -10.90 1.95 36.59
CA PRO A 356 -11.09 3.06 37.52
C PRO A 356 -12.32 2.84 38.44
N PRO A 357 -12.21 3.20 39.74
CA PRO A 357 -13.32 3.05 40.68
C PRO A 357 -14.60 3.74 40.19
N GLY A 358 -15.75 3.10 40.40
CA GLY A 358 -17.06 3.63 39.99
C GLY A 358 -17.36 3.54 38.49
N THR A 359 -16.47 2.96 37.68
CA THR A 359 -16.73 2.74 36.24
C THR A 359 -17.80 1.64 36.04
N PRO A 360 -18.97 1.94 35.45
CA PRO A 360 -19.95 0.92 35.12
C PRO A 360 -19.40 -0.05 34.07
N ARG A 361 -19.60 -1.35 34.28
CA ARG A 361 -19.23 -2.40 33.32
C ARG A 361 -20.49 -2.95 32.68
N LEU A 362 -20.65 -2.70 31.38
CA LEU A 362 -21.75 -3.24 30.58
C LEU A 362 -21.49 -4.71 30.24
N VAL A 363 -20.22 -5.06 30.03
CA VAL A 363 -19.73 -6.43 29.88
C VAL A 363 -18.53 -6.59 30.79
N ASP A 364 -18.50 -7.69 31.54
CA ASP A 364 -17.40 -8.02 32.45
C ASP A 364 -17.10 -9.52 32.42
N ARG A 365 -16.16 -9.92 31.55
CA ARG A 365 -15.72 -11.31 31.46
C ARG A 365 -14.23 -11.40 31.16
N SER A 366 -13.66 -12.58 31.39
CA SER A 366 -12.25 -12.86 31.08
C SER A 366 -11.92 -12.54 29.63
N GLY A 367 -11.05 -11.55 29.41
CA GLY A 367 -10.56 -11.15 28.09
C GLY A 367 -11.37 -10.04 27.41
N LEU A 368 -12.50 -9.62 27.98
CA LEU A 368 -13.35 -8.57 27.42
C LEU A 368 -14.08 -7.79 28.52
N VAL A 369 -13.89 -6.47 28.53
CA VAL A 369 -14.70 -5.54 29.32
C VAL A 369 -15.20 -4.43 28.43
N VAL A 370 -16.48 -4.08 28.54
CA VAL A 370 -17.09 -2.95 27.81
C VAL A 370 -17.64 -1.97 28.84
N VAL A 371 -17.26 -0.70 28.72
CA VAL A 371 -17.69 0.38 29.61
C VAL A 371 -18.20 1.57 28.78
N PRO A 372 -19.08 2.42 29.32
CA PRO A 372 -19.36 3.72 28.71
C PRO A 372 -18.07 4.54 28.58
N GLN A 373 -17.94 5.33 27.51
CA GLN A 373 -16.79 6.22 27.37
C GLN A 373 -16.74 7.20 28.55
N PRO A 374 -15.60 7.28 29.28
CA PRO A 374 -15.51 8.15 30.44
C PRO A 374 -15.51 9.62 30.03
N ALA A 375 -16.20 10.46 30.81
CA ALA A 375 -16.28 11.90 30.56
C ALA A 375 -14.92 12.61 30.73
N SER A 376 -14.06 12.10 31.60
CA SER A 376 -12.68 12.56 31.82
C SER A 376 -11.68 11.46 31.45
N LYS A 377 -10.41 11.82 31.29
CA LYS A 377 -9.34 10.85 31.05
C LYS A 377 -9.33 9.79 32.15
N ALA A 378 -9.42 8.53 31.76
CA ALA A 378 -9.43 7.38 32.66
C ALA A 378 -8.38 6.37 32.22
N THR A 379 -7.66 5.80 33.19
CA THR A 379 -6.58 4.84 32.93
C THR A 379 -6.97 3.45 33.41
N PHE A 380 -6.95 2.52 32.48
CA PHE A 380 -7.16 1.09 32.68
C PHE A 380 -5.82 0.41 32.77
N SER A 381 -5.71 -0.62 33.61
CA SER A 381 -4.48 -1.38 33.73
C SER A 381 -4.73 -2.88 33.70
N LEU A 382 -3.84 -3.60 33.05
CA LEU A 382 -3.81 -5.05 33.02
C LEU A 382 -2.53 -5.50 33.72
N ALA A 383 -2.65 -6.01 34.93
CA ALA A 383 -1.55 -6.68 35.61
C ALA A 383 -1.27 -8.00 34.89
N GLY A 384 -0.01 -8.23 34.50
CA GLY A 384 0.47 -9.50 33.96
C GLY A 384 1.56 -10.10 34.85
N ALA A 385 2.10 -11.26 34.45
CA ALA A 385 3.14 -11.95 35.23
C ALA A 385 4.44 -11.13 35.39
N GLU A 386 4.83 -10.37 34.36
CA GLU A 386 6.10 -9.65 34.32
C GLU A 386 5.95 -8.14 34.51
N LYS A 387 4.86 -7.57 34.00
CA LYS A 387 4.63 -6.12 34.03
C LYS A 387 3.15 -5.79 33.93
N THR A 388 2.81 -4.57 34.32
CA THR A 388 1.48 -3.98 34.16
C THR A 388 1.40 -3.16 32.88
N TYR A 389 0.36 -3.39 32.09
CA TYR A 389 0.09 -2.66 30.86
C TYR A 389 -0.98 -1.61 31.12
N TYR A 390 -0.77 -0.39 30.64
CA TYR A 390 -1.70 0.72 30.85
C TYR A 390 -2.30 1.20 29.53
N ARG A 391 -3.57 1.61 29.59
CA ARG A 391 -4.28 2.29 28.50
C ARG A 391 -5.10 3.43 29.07
N SER A 392 -5.00 4.60 28.47
CA SER A 392 -5.82 5.75 28.84
C SER A 392 -6.76 6.08 27.68
N VAL A 393 -8.01 6.35 28.01
CA VAL A 393 -9.04 6.84 27.06
C VAL A 393 -9.85 7.94 27.72
N GLY A 394 -10.47 8.79 26.90
CA GLY A 394 -11.15 10.00 27.36
C GLY A 394 -10.19 11.15 27.65
N GLY A 395 -10.77 12.32 27.89
CA GLY A 395 -10.05 13.60 27.88
C GLY A 395 -9.89 14.10 26.44
N ARG A 396 -10.53 15.22 26.14
CA ARG A 396 -10.17 16.02 24.97
C ARG A 396 -8.97 16.90 25.31
#